data_AF-A0A383DW80-F1
#
_entry.id   AF-A0A383DW80-F1
#
_cell.length_a   1.000
_cell.length_b   1.000
_cell.length_c   1.000
_cell.angle_alpha   90.00
_cell.angle_beta   90.00
_cell.angle_gamma   90.00
#
_symmetry.space_group_name_H-M   'P 1'
#
loop_
_entity.id
_entity.type
_entity.pdbx_description
1 polymer ?
#
loop_
_entity_poly.entity_id
_entity_poly.type
_entity_poly.pdbx_seq_one_letter_code
_entity_poly.pdbx_strand_id
1 'polypeptide(L)' 'EKHLKTVIDKYPQSEFYESAQLYLGVTYFLQGKKPMAISLLEKLSSHAQDSDIQREANRILGILKNQVK' A
#
# COMPACT_ATOMS: atom_id res chain seq x y z
N GLU A 1 -0.72 -8.53 -8.26
CA GLU A 1 -1.61 -7.38 -8.57
C GLU A 1 -3.09 -7.77 -8.62
N LYS A 2 -3.55 -8.62 -9.56
CA LYS A 2 -4.98 -8.94 -9.76
C LYS A 2 -5.73 -9.39 -8.50
N HIS A 3 -5.18 -10.35 -7.74
CA HIS A 3 -5.85 -10.85 -6.53
C HIS A 3 -5.99 -9.79 -5.44
N LEU A 4 -4.97 -8.94 -5.26
CA LEU A 4 -4.99 -7.85 -4.29
C LEU A 4 -6.05 -6.81 -4.65
N LYS A 5 -6.14 -6.45 -5.94
CA LYS A 5 -7.21 -5.58 -6.45
C LYS A 5 -8.58 -6.17 -6.20
N THR A 6 -8.78 -7.47 -6.43
CA THR A 6 -10.04 -8.13 -6.10
C THR A 6 -10.41 -8.00 -4.62
N VAL A 7 -9.44 -8.13 -3.70
CA VAL A 7 -9.69 -7.93 -2.26
C VAL A 7 -10.14 -6.50 -1.97
N ILE A 8 -9.42 -5.53 -2.52
CA ILE A 8 -9.70 -4.10 -2.32
C ILE A 8 -11.07 -3.71 -2.89
N ASP A 9 -11.40 -4.19 -4.09
CA ASP A 9 -12.59 -3.74 -4.81
C ASP A 9 -13.86 -4.46 -4.33
N LYS A 10 -13.76 -5.75 -3.98
CA LYS A 10 -14.93 -6.58 -3.65
C LYS A 10 -15.13 -6.82 -2.16
N TYR A 11 -14.09 -6.68 -1.35
CA TYR A 11 -14.13 -7.03 0.06
C TYR A 11 -13.57 -5.91 0.95
N PRO A 12 -14.14 -4.68 0.88
CA PRO A 12 -13.62 -3.52 1.62
C PRO A 12 -13.75 -3.61 3.15
N GLN A 13 -14.59 -4.51 3.65
CA GLN A 13 -14.77 -4.77 5.09
C GLN A 13 -13.97 -5.99 5.58
N SER A 14 -13.20 -6.63 4.70
CA SER A 14 -12.38 -7.77 5.06
C SER A 14 -11.20 -7.34 5.94
N GLU A 15 -10.81 -8.19 6.89
CA GLU A 15 -9.54 -8.04 7.63
C GLU A 15 -8.32 -7.96 6.70
N PHE A 16 -8.44 -8.52 5.48
CA PHE A 16 -7.39 -8.49 4.47
C PHE A 16 -7.36 -7.19 3.65
N TYR A 17 -8.31 -6.27 3.83
CA TYR A 17 -8.43 -5.07 3.01
C TYR A 17 -7.16 -4.21 3.06
N GLU A 18 -6.75 -3.82 4.27
CA GLU A 18 -5.59 -2.95 4.47
C GLU A 18 -4.28 -3.65 4.09
N SER A 19 -4.15 -4.93 4.45
CA SER A 19 -3.04 -5.80 4.02
C SER A 19 -2.95 -5.88 2.50
N ALA A 20 -4.07 -6.02 1.80
CA ALA A 20 -4.08 -6.08 0.34
C ALA A 20 -3.63 -4.76 -0.30
N GLN A 21 -4.01 -3.62 0.29
CA GLN A 21 -3.53 -2.30 -0.13
C GLN A 21 -2.02 -2.16 0.08
N LEU A 22 -1.50 -2.57 1.23
CA LEU A 22 -0.07 -2.55 1.55
C LEU A 22 0.73 -3.36 0.51
N TYR A 23 0.35 -4.63 0.32
CA TYR A 23 1.03 -5.51 -0.64
C TYR A 23 0.85 -5.08 -2.09
N LEU A 24 -0.25 -4.39 -2.43
CA LEU A 24 -0.42 -3.82 -3.76
C LEU A 24 0.55 -2.64 -3.97
N GLY A 25 0.74 -1.81 -2.94
CA GLY A 25 1.76 -0.75 -2.94
C GLY A 25 3.17 -1.30 -3.14
N VAL A 26 3.52 -2.36 -2.40
CA VAL A 26 4.80 -3.08 -2.57
C VAL A 26 4.92 -3.68 -3.97
N THR A 27 3.85 -4.30 -4.49
CA THR A 27 3.83 -4.85 -5.85
C THR A 27 4.11 -3.77 -6.90
N TYR A 28 3.47 -2.60 -6.79
CA TYR A 28 3.73 -1.48 -7.69
C TYR A 28 5.17 -1.00 -7.61
N PHE A 29 5.75 -0.94 -6.41
CA PHE A 29 7.16 -0.58 -6.25
C PHE A 29 8.08 -1.58 -6.96
N LEU A 30 7.89 -2.88 -6.75
CA LEU A 30 8.69 -3.94 -7.38
C LEU A 30 8.57 -3.93 -8.91
N GLN A 31 7.43 -3.48 -9.44
CA GLN A 31 7.20 -3.30 -10.88
C GLN A 31 7.77 -1.99 -11.44
N GLY A 32 8.46 -1.18 -10.64
CA GLY A 32 8.97 0.13 -11.04
C GLY A 32 7.90 1.22 -11.16
N LYS A 33 6.63 0.92 -10.84
CA LYS A 33 5.50 1.86 -10.86
C LYS A 33 5.50 2.74 -9.60
N LYS A 34 6.62 3.41 -9.32
CA LYS A 34 6.84 4.20 -8.10
C LYS A 34 5.72 5.22 -7.81
N PRO A 35 5.19 5.99 -8.79
CA PRO A 35 4.10 6.94 -8.52
C PRO A 35 2.83 6.26 -8.00
N MET A 36 2.48 5.08 -8.53
CA MET A 36 1.32 4.31 -8.07
C MET A 36 1.55 3.75 -6.66
N ALA A 37 2.76 3.26 -6.39
CA ALA A 37 3.14 2.78 -5.06
C ALA A 37 3.03 3.89 -4.01
N ILE A 38 3.60 5.07 -4.28
CA ILE A 38 3.58 6.22 -3.38
C ILE A 38 2.12 6.65 -3.13
N SER A 39 1.34 6.88 -4.18
CA SER A 39 -0.05 7.35 -4.03
C SER A 39 -0.91 6.38 -3.20
N LEU A 40 -0.75 5.08 -3.41
CA LEU A 40 -1.51 4.07 -2.66
C LEU A 40 -1.07 3.99 -1.20
N LEU A 41 0.24 3.96 -0.95
CA LEU A 41 0.78 3.88 0.41
C LEU A 41 0.53 5.16 1.21
N GLU A 42 0.52 6.33 0.58
CA GLU A 42 0.16 7.60 1.23
C GLU A 42 -1.27 7.57 1.74
N LYS A 43 -2.21 7.16 0.89
CA LYS A 43 -3.60 6.95 1.29
C LYS A 43 -3.68 5.97 2.45
N LEU A 44 -3.09 4.78 2.30
CA LEU A 44 -3.10 3.76 3.34
C LEU A 44 -2.55 4.27 4.67
N SER A 45 -1.41 4.96 4.66
CA SER A 45 -0.81 5.52 5.88
C SER A 45 -1.70 6.56 6.59
N SER A 46 -2.59 7.23 5.86
CA SER A 46 -3.49 8.24 6.41
C SER A 46 -4.78 7.67 7.00
N HIS A 47 -5.23 6.49 6.57
CA HIS A 47 -6.55 5.95 6.93
C HIS A 47 -6.53 4.52 7.49
N ALA A 48 -5.39 3.84 7.50
CA ALA A 48 -5.29 2.49 8.07
C ALA A 48 -5.71 2.50 9.55
N GLN A 49 -6.57 1.56 9.92
CA GLN A 49 -6.98 1.34 11.31
C GLN A 49 -5.99 0.46 12.04
N ASP A 50 -5.35 -0.48 11.33
CA ASP A 50 -4.28 -1.30 11.89
C ASP A 50 -2.99 -0.47 12.02
N SER A 51 -2.51 -0.31 13.25
CA SER A 51 -1.33 0.50 13.54
C SER A 51 -0.03 -0.08 12.97
N ASP A 52 0.05 -1.40 12.80
CA ASP A 52 1.22 -2.05 12.23
C ASP A 52 1.22 -1.90 10.70
N ILE A 53 0.04 -1.99 10.06
CA ILE A 53 -0.10 -1.63 8.64
C ILE A 53 0.25 -0.17 8.41
N GLN A 54 -0.23 0.74 9.27
CA GLN A 54 0.11 2.17 9.17
C GLN A 54 1.62 2.41 9.29
N ARG A 55 2.27 1.78 10.26
CA ARG A 55 3.72 1.89 10.49
C ARG A 55 4.50 1.38 9.29
N GLU A 56 4.11 0.23 8.75
CA GLU A 56 4.80 -0.38 7.62
C GLU A 56 4.61 0.42 6.32
N ALA A 57 3.41 0.94 6.07
CA ALA A 57 3.16 1.84 4.95
C ALA A 57 4.07 3.09 5.01
N ASN A 58 4.18 3.71 6.19
CA ASN A 58 5.09 4.85 6.41
C ASN A 58 6.56 4.49 6.18
N ARG A 59 7.00 3.31 6.66
CA ARG A 59 8.37 2.83 6.46
C ARG A 59 8.70 2.69 4.97
N ILE A 60 7.82 2.04 4.20
CA ILE A 60 8.00 1.84 2.76
C ILE A 60 7.96 3.19 2.02
N LEU A 61 7.05 4.10 2.39
CA LEU A 61 7.01 5.45 1.82
C LEU A 61 8.32 6.21 2.02
N GLY A 62 8.92 6.12 3.20
CA GLY A 62 10.22 6.73 3.48
C GLY A 62 11.30 6.23 2.53
N ILE A 63 11.35 4.91 2.30
CA ILE A 63 12.28 4.29 1.34
C ILE A 63 12.01 4.81 -0.08
N LEU A 64 10.75 4.80 -0.52
CA LEU A 64 10.37 5.22 -1.86
C LEU A 64 10.72 6.68 -2.14
N LYS A 65 10.40 7.59 -1.20
CA LYS A 65 10.66 9.02 -1.36
C LYS A 65 12.16 9.34 -1.36
N ASN A 66 12.96 8.59 -0.61
CA ASN A 66 14.42 8.75 -0.62
C ASN A 66 15.07 8.29 -1.93
N GLN A 67 14.45 7.37 -2.66
CA GLN A 67 14.91 6.93 -3.99
C GLN A 67 14.46 7.81 -5.16
N VAL A 68 13.64 8.84 -4.90
CA VAL A 68 13.14 9.78 -5.92
C VAL A 68 13.85 11.14 -5.82
N LYS A 69 14.67 11.35 -4.78
CA LYS A 69 15.62 12.46 -4.67
C LYS A 69 16.88 12.16 -5.47
#